data_AF-A0AA41HCN2-F1
#
_entry.id   AF-A0AA41HCN2-F1
#
_cell.length_a   1.000
_cell.length_b   1.000
_cell.length_c   1.000
_cell.angle_alpha   90.00
_cell.angle_beta   90.00
_cell.angle_gamma   90.00
#
_symmetry.space_group_name_H-M   'P 1'
#
loop_
_entity.id
_entity.type
_entity.pdbx_description
1 polymer ?
#
loop_
_entity_poly.entity_id
_entity_poly.type
_entity_poly.pdbx_seq_one_letter_code
_entity_poly.pdbx_strand_id
1 'polypeptide(L)'
;MAEVNKLPIPSYLARQRACLAQFMDEHPNIFAAPEGGGAWARFVLVGAIPEGRDRHVVDKALGMLVGTIRSAQMSLNQRDSLTQVFARTRLSGMADFAPDAAALELASADEDPEDLAAYAQAITIYKRCTEAGIIDGNELPRFVEEAFDAMPGTTALARSLIEAANRMVQIDLEHVLVEERHGE
;
A
#
# COMPACT_ATOMS: atom_id res chain seq x y z
N MET A 1 34.56 14.65 -1.95
CA MET A 1 33.12 14.55 -2.23
C MET A 1 32.65 13.29 -1.54
N ALA A 2 31.85 13.40 -0.49
CA ALA A 2 31.34 12.23 0.21
C ALA A 2 30.37 11.49 -0.73
N GLU A 3 30.67 10.23 -1.06
CA GLU A 3 29.65 9.33 -1.58
C GLU A 3 28.55 9.26 -0.54
N VAL A 4 27.42 9.88 -0.84
CA VAL A 4 26.18 9.62 -0.10
C VAL A 4 25.92 8.15 -0.32
N ASN A 5 26.23 7.35 0.70
CA ASN A 5 25.94 5.94 0.78
C ASN A 5 24.42 5.80 0.74
N LYS A 6 23.83 5.84 -0.46
CA LYS A 6 22.41 5.68 -0.68
C LYS A 6 22.12 4.23 -0.34
N LEU A 7 21.66 3.99 0.89
CA LEU A 7 21.07 2.71 1.26
C LEU A 7 20.11 2.29 0.14
N PRO A 8 20.16 1.03 -0.29
CA PRO A 8 19.27 0.55 -1.33
C PRO A 8 17.82 0.78 -0.88
N ILE A 9 17.01 1.34 -1.79
CA ILE A 9 15.58 1.56 -1.52
C ILE A 9 14.96 0.18 -1.22
N PRO A 10 14.18 0.03 -0.13
CA PRO A 10 13.42 -1.19 0.14
C PRO A 10 12.66 -1.68 -1.10
N SER A 11 12.63 -3.00 -1.30
CA SER A 11 12.11 -3.61 -2.53
C SER A 11 10.62 -3.26 -2.77
N TYR A 12 9.81 -3.17 -1.71
CA TYR A 12 8.40 -2.78 -1.81
C TYR A 12 8.25 -1.32 -2.27
N LEU A 13 9.04 -0.39 -1.74
CA LEU A 13 9.05 1.02 -2.17
C LEU A 13 9.48 1.17 -3.64
N ALA A 14 10.45 0.37 -4.09
CA ALA A 14 10.85 0.37 -5.51
C ALA A 14 9.69 -0.08 -6.41
N ARG A 15 8.93 -1.10 -5.99
CA ARG A 15 7.75 -1.59 -6.71
C ARG A 15 6.61 -0.58 -6.73
N GLN A 16 6.36 0.10 -5.61
CA GLN A 16 5.37 1.18 -5.54
C GLN A 16 5.71 2.33 -6.49
N ARG A 17 6.99 2.75 -6.52
CA ARG A 17 7.46 3.80 -7.44
C ARG A 17 7.30 3.37 -8.90
N ALA A 18 7.59 2.11 -9.23
CA ALA A 18 7.38 1.58 -10.57
C ALA A 18 5.89 1.57 -10.96
N CYS A 19 5.00 1.18 -10.03
CA CYS A 19 3.55 1.21 -10.22
C CYS A 19 3.03 2.62 -10.52
N LEU A 20 3.45 3.60 -9.71
CA LEU A 20 3.11 5.02 -9.92
C LEU A 20 3.59 5.51 -11.28
N ALA A 21 4.84 5.20 -11.63
CA ALA A 21 5.43 5.65 -12.88
C ALA A 21 4.76 5.06 -14.11
N GLN A 22 4.38 3.78 -14.07
CA GLN A 22 3.61 3.14 -15.12
C GLN A 22 2.25 3.83 -15.30
N PHE A 23 1.52 4.08 -14.21
CA PHE A 23 0.27 4.82 -14.25
C PHE A 23 0.44 6.20 -14.90
N MET A 24 1.50 6.93 -14.56
CA MET A 24 1.76 8.25 -15.16
C MET A 24 2.05 8.16 -16.66
N ASP A 25 2.81 7.15 -17.10
CA ASP A 25 3.15 6.90 -18.51
C ASP A 25 1.93 6.50 -19.36
N GLU A 26 0.92 5.86 -18.76
CA GLU A 26 -0.34 5.50 -19.43
C GLU A 26 -1.24 6.71 -19.71
N HIS A 27 -1.08 7.82 -18.98
CA HIS A 27 -1.91 9.03 -19.11
C HIS A 27 -1.09 10.30 -19.40
N PRO A 28 -0.36 10.37 -20.54
CA PRO A 28 0.56 11.48 -20.85
C PRO A 28 -0.15 12.82 -21.07
N ASN A 29 -1.45 12.81 -21.34
CA ASN A 29 -2.31 14.00 -21.42
C ASN A 29 -2.62 14.61 -20.04
N ILE A 30 -2.44 13.85 -18.95
CA ILE A 30 -2.70 14.27 -17.57
C ILE A 30 -1.39 14.51 -16.82
N PHE A 31 -0.40 13.65 -17.07
CA PHE A 31 0.94 13.69 -16.47
C PHE A 31 1.95 13.94 -17.57
N ALA A 32 2.44 15.17 -17.63
CA ALA A 32 3.45 15.50 -18.61
C ALA A 32 4.74 14.70 -18.33
N ALA A 33 5.47 14.36 -19.39
CA ALA A 33 6.78 13.71 -19.30
C ALA A 33 7.76 14.53 -18.44
N PRO A 34 8.73 13.86 -17.78
CA PRO A 34 9.74 14.53 -16.96
C PRO A 34 10.57 15.54 -17.77
N GLU A 35 11.15 16.55 -17.13
CA GLU A 35 11.85 17.66 -17.79
C GLU A 35 13.09 17.22 -18.61
N GLY A 36 13.68 16.07 -18.27
CA GLY A 36 14.74 15.42 -19.05
C GLY A 36 14.26 14.66 -20.30
N GLY A 37 12.94 14.63 -20.55
CA GLY A 37 12.29 13.85 -21.59
C GLY A 37 12.20 12.36 -21.27
N GLY A 38 11.36 11.64 -22.02
CA GLY A 38 11.16 10.20 -21.88
C GLY A 38 9.98 9.82 -20.98
N ALA A 39 10.06 8.62 -20.41
CA ALA A 39 8.99 7.99 -19.63
C ALA A 39 9.31 8.02 -18.13
N TRP A 40 8.29 8.18 -17.29
CA TRP A 40 8.39 8.14 -15.83
C TRP A 40 8.97 6.81 -15.33
N ALA A 41 8.64 5.69 -15.96
CA ALA A 41 9.19 4.38 -15.59
C ALA A 41 10.72 4.38 -15.69
N ARG A 42 11.26 5.00 -16.75
CA ARG A 42 12.71 5.17 -16.91
C ARG A 42 13.29 6.12 -15.87
N PHE A 43 12.59 7.20 -15.55
CA PHE A 43 13.00 8.16 -14.52
C PHE A 43 13.17 7.48 -13.14
N VAL A 44 12.24 6.60 -12.78
CA VAL A 44 12.33 5.80 -11.54
C VAL A 44 13.48 4.80 -11.59
N LEU A 45 13.68 4.09 -12.71
CA LEU A 45 14.75 3.10 -12.85
C LEU A 45 16.16 3.68 -12.67
N VAL A 46 16.39 4.92 -13.09
CA VAL A 46 17.70 5.59 -12.90
C VAL A 46 17.88 6.20 -11.51
N GLY A 47 16.89 6.08 -10.63
CA GLY A 47 16.95 6.60 -9.25
C GLY A 47 17.00 8.12 -9.18
N ALA A 48 16.45 8.81 -10.19
CA ALA A 48 16.37 10.27 -10.18
C ALA A 48 15.37 10.74 -9.12
N ILE A 49 15.69 11.86 -8.47
CA ILE A 49 14.80 12.51 -7.51
C ILE A 49 14.02 13.58 -8.28
N PRO A 50 12.67 13.55 -8.25
CA PRO A 50 11.87 14.55 -8.94
C PRO A 50 12.04 15.92 -8.25
N GLU A 51 12.32 16.95 -9.04
CA GLU A 51 12.51 18.32 -8.58
C GLU A 51 11.60 19.28 -9.36
N GLY A 52 11.37 20.48 -8.83
CA GLY A 52 10.60 21.53 -9.50
C GLY A 52 9.26 21.06 -10.05
N ARG A 53 9.08 21.15 -11.38
CA ARG A 53 7.88 20.72 -12.08
C ARG A 53 7.65 19.21 -11.94
N ASP A 54 8.68 18.40 -12.07
CA ASP A 54 8.55 16.93 -12.01
C ASP A 54 8.01 16.50 -10.65
N ARG A 55 8.46 17.17 -9.58
CA ARG A 55 7.91 16.96 -8.23
C ARG A 55 6.42 17.26 -8.18
N HIS A 56 5.95 18.38 -8.75
CA HIS A 56 4.53 18.70 -8.77
C HIS A 56 3.68 17.71 -9.56
N VAL A 57 4.22 17.13 -10.65
CA VAL A 57 3.52 16.11 -11.44
C VAL A 57 3.39 14.81 -10.64
N VAL A 58 4.46 14.41 -9.93
CA VAL A 58 4.46 13.26 -9.01
C VAL A 58 3.50 13.48 -7.84
N ASP A 59 3.56 14.64 -7.17
CA ASP A 59 2.68 14.99 -6.05
C ASP A 59 1.21 14.95 -6.45
N LYS A 60 0.88 15.42 -7.66
CA LYS A 60 -0.47 15.31 -8.23
C LYS A 60 -0.92 13.86 -8.39
N ALA A 61 -0.07 13.00 -8.96
CA ALA A 61 -0.37 11.59 -9.15
C ALA A 61 -0.56 10.87 -7.80
N LEU A 62 0.31 11.14 -6.83
CA LEU A 62 0.20 10.62 -5.46
C LEU A 62 -1.10 11.10 -4.79
N GLY A 63 -1.45 12.38 -4.91
CA GLY A 63 -2.71 12.89 -4.35
C GLY A 63 -3.95 12.20 -4.91
N MET A 64 -3.95 11.89 -6.21
CA MET A 64 -5.04 11.14 -6.85
C MET A 64 -5.12 9.69 -6.33
N LEU A 65 -3.98 9.02 -6.16
CA LEU A 65 -3.91 7.66 -5.63
C LEU A 65 -4.36 7.60 -4.17
N VAL A 66 -3.84 8.49 -3.32
CA VAL A 66 -4.24 8.57 -1.90
C VAL A 66 -5.74 8.83 -1.78
N GLY A 67 -6.30 9.73 -2.60
CA GLY A 67 -7.75 9.97 -2.62
C GLY A 67 -8.57 8.74 -3.02
N THR A 68 -8.04 7.93 -3.95
CA THR A 68 -8.67 6.68 -4.42
C THR A 68 -8.60 5.60 -3.35
N ILE A 69 -7.44 5.41 -2.70
CA ILE A 69 -7.26 4.47 -1.58
C ILE A 69 -8.20 4.84 -0.42
N ARG A 70 -8.27 6.11 -0.03
CA ARG A 70 -9.20 6.57 1.01
C ARG A 70 -10.66 6.31 0.65
N SER A 71 -11.02 6.49 -0.62
CA SER A 71 -12.37 6.21 -1.10
C SER A 71 -12.71 4.71 -0.99
N ALA A 72 -11.76 3.83 -1.36
CA ALA A 72 -11.92 2.39 -1.18
C ALA A 72 -12.06 2.02 0.31
N GLN A 73 -11.22 2.57 1.19
CA GLN A 73 -11.29 2.36 2.64
C GLN A 73 -12.64 2.78 3.23
N MET A 74 -13.20 3.91 2.79
CA MET A 74 -14.53 4.36 3.23
C MET A 74 -15.65 3.39 2.81
N SER A 75 -15.50 2.71 1.68
CA SER A 75 -16.43 1.64 1.26
C SER A 75 -16.26 0.36 2.08
N LEU A 76 -15.08 0.13 2.67
CA LEU A 76 -14.79 -1.03 3.52
C LEU A 76 -15.37 -0.93 4.93
N ASN A 77 -15.47 0.27 5.50
CA ASN A 77 -16.03 0.52 6.83
C ASN A 77 -17.51 0.09 7.00
N GLN A 78 -18.15 -0.40 5.94
CA GLN A 78 -19.52 -0.92 5.95
C GLN A 78 -19.61 -2.45 5.94
N ARG A 79 -18.48 -3.18 5.97
CA ARG A 79 -18.46 -4.65 5.89
C ARG A 79 -17.96 -5.29 7.19
N ASP A 80 -18.87 -5.95 7.89
CA ASP A 80 -18.70 -6.60 9.21
C ASP A 80 -17.68 -7.77 9.28
N SER A 81 -17.02 -8.13 8.18
CA SER A 81 -16.37 -9.44 8.02
C SER A 81 -15.10 -9.64 8.86
N LEU A 82 -14.23 -8.64 8.98
CA LEU A 82 -12.93 -8.81 9.65
C LEU A 82 -13.02 -8.52 11.16
N THR A 83 -13.82 -7.54 11.56
CA THR A 83 -14.06 -7.19 12.97
C THR A 83 -14.64 -8.37 13.75
N GLN A 84 -15.53 -9.16 13.13
CA GLN A 84 -16.09 -10.37 13.76
C GLN A 84 -15.07 -11.50 13.89
N VAL A 85 -14.19 -11.67 12.90
CA VAL A 85 -13.08 -12.64 12.96
C VAL A 85 -12.11 -12.28 14.08
N PHE A 86 -11.73 -10.99 14.19
CA PHE A 86 -10.83 -10.49 15.24
C PHE A 86 -11.46 -10.50 16.64
N ALA A 87 -12.77 -10.23 16.76
CA ALA A 87 -13.48 -10.37 18.03
C ALA A 87 -13.48 -11.82 18.53
N ARG A 88 -13.59 -12.79 17.62
CA ARG A 88 -13.56 -14.23 17.96
C ARG A 88 -12.17 -14.70 18.41
N THR A 89 -11.09 -14.18 17.82
CA THR A 89 -9.71 -14.45 18.27
C THR A 89 -9.37 -13.79 19.59
N ARG A 90 -9.81 -12.55 19.84
CA ARG A 90 -9.64 -11.90 21.15
C ARG A 90 -10.24 -12.70 22.31
N LEU A 91 -11.40 -13.34 22.11
CA LEU A 91 -12.03 -14.22 23.10
C LEU A 91 -11.25 -15.51 23.37
N SER A 92 -10.27 -15.85 22.53
CA SER A 92 -9.45 -17.07 22.64
C SER A 92 -8.17 -16.87 23.48
N GLY A 93 -8.00 -15.70 24.13
CA GLY A 93 -6.79 -15.38 24.90
C GLY A 93 -5.64 -14.79 24.07
N MET A 94 -5.91 -14.38 22.82
CA MET A 94 -4.93 -13.83 21.87
C MET A 94 -4.77 -12.29 21.96
N ALA A 95 -5.08 -11.68 23.12
CA ALA A 95 -5.08 -10.22 23.29
C ALA A 95 -3.68 -9.61 23.52
N ASP A 96 -2.66 -10.44 23.76
CA ASP A 96 -1.32 -10.01 24.20
C ASP A 96 -0.25 -10.04 23.10
N PHE A 97 -0.63 -10.17 21.84
CA PHE A 97 0.36 -10.14 20.75
C PHE A 97 0.96 -8.76 20.58
N ALA A 98 2.29 -8.73 20.36
CA ALA A 98 2.99 -7.51 20.01
C ALA A 98 2.51 -6.98 18.64
N PRO A 99 2.45 -5.65 18.45
CA PRO A 99 2.19 -5.05 17.14
C PRO A 99 3.23 -5.48 16.09
N ASP A 100 2.76 -5.71 14.87
CA ASP A 100 3.60 -6.09 13.74
C ASP A 100 4.52 -4.95 13.29
N ALA A 101 5.83 -5.20 13.22
CA ALA A 101 6.82 -4.17 12.89
C ALA A 101 6.67 -3.64 11.45
N ALA A 102 6.45 -4.52 10.46
CA ALA A 102 6.28 -4.11 9.07
C ALA A 102 4.98 -3.30 8.87
N ALA A 103 3.92 -3.65 9.60
CA ALA A 103 2.69 -2.86 9.61
C ALA A 103 2.90 -1.44 10.21
N LEU A 104 3.75 -1.32 11.24
CA LEU A 104 4.13 -0.02 11.80
C LEU A 104 4.99 0.80 10.84
N GLU A 105 5.87 0.16 10.05
CA GLU A 105 6.73 0.84 9.07
C GLU A 105 5.94 1.50 7.94
N LEU A 106 4.79 0.94 7.57
CA LEU A 106 3.90 1.50 6.54
C LEU A 106 3.04 2.67 7.01
N ALA A 107 3.06 2.99 8.30
CA ALA A 107 2.22 4.03 8.87
C ALA A 107 2.56 5.42 8.33
N SER A 108 1.52 6.23 8.13
CA SER A 108 1.70 7.67 7.98
C SER A 108 2.17 8.28 9.31
N ALA A 109 3.02 9.30 9.25
CA ALA A 109 3.44 10.05 10.43
C ALA A 109 2.28 10.78 11.15
N ASP A 110 1.16 10.98 10.46
CA ASP A 110 -0.02 11.68 10.95
C ASP A 110 -1.11 10.74 11.52
N GLU A 111 -0.88 9.43 11.53
CA GLU A 111 -1.85 8.45 12.04
C GLU A 111 -1.91 8.48 13.58
N ASP A 112 -3.10 8.24 14.14
CA ASP A 112 -3.23 8.13 15.60
C ASP A 112 -2.44 6.90 16.10
N PRO A 113 -1.56 7.05 17.11
CA PRO A 113 -0.72 5.95 17.58
C PRO A 113 -1.51 4.76 18.14
N GLU A 114 -2.70 4.99 18.71
CA GLU A 114 -3.54 3.93 19.26
C GLU A 114 -4.19 3.12 18.14
N ASP A 115 -4.73 3.80 17.12
CA ASP A 115 -5.31 3.16 15.93
C ASP A 115 -4.24 2.37 15.15
N LEU A 116 -3.04 2.95 15.03
CA LEU A 116 -1.92 2.29 14.38
C LEU A 116 -1.48 1.02 15.13
N ALA A 117 -1.35 1.10 16.46
CA ALA A 117 -0.99 -0.05 17.29
C ALA A 117 -2.05 -1.15 17.20
N ALA A 118 -3.33 -0.78 17.17
CA ALA A 118 -4.44 -1.71 17.00
C ALA A 118 -4.41 -2.40 15.62
N TYR A 119 -4.15 -1.65 14.55
CA TYR A 119 -3.99 -2.19 13.20
C TYR A 119 -2.81 -3.18 13.14
N ALA A 120 -1.62 -2.75 13.61
CA ALA A 120 -0.44 -3.59 13.59
C ALA A 120 -0.61 -4.85 14.46
N GLN A 121 -1.32 -4.77 15.58
CA GLN A 121 -1.68 -5.95 16.38
C GLN A 121 -2.65 -6.88 15.63
N ALA A 122 -3.62 -6.34 14.89
CA ALA A 122 -4.55 -7.12 14.09
C ALA A 122 -3.82 -7.89 12.97
N ILE A 123 -2.79 -7.30 12.36
CA ILE A 123 -1.90 -7.99 11.42
C ILE A 123 -1.18 -9.16 12.09
N THR A 124 -0.60 -8.98 13.27
CA THR A 124 0.03 -10.10 14.01
C THR A 124 -0.96 -11.25 14.24
N ILE A 125 -2.18 -10.93 14.69
CA ILE A 125 -3.23 -11.93 14.90
C ILE A 125 -3.56 -12.66 13.59
N TYR A 126 -3.68 -11.92 12.49
CA TYR A 126 -3.95 -12.49 11.17
C TYR A 126 -2.87 -13.47 10.72
N LYS A 127 -1.58 -13.08 10.86
CA LYS A 127 -0.44 -13.95 10.54
C LYS A 127 -0.47 -15.22 11.37
N ARG A 128 -0.68 -15.12 12.69
CA ARG A 128 -0.77 -16.28 13.59
C ARG A 128 -1.93 -17.21 13.24
N CYS A 129 -3.08 -16.67 12.87
CA CYS A 129 -4.21 -17.48 12.43
C CYS A 129 -3.91 -18.22 11.13
N THR A 130 -3.19 -17.58 10.22
CA THR A 130 -2.76 -18.18 8.95
C THR A 130 -1.75 -19.30 9.20
N GLU A 131 -0.74 -19.07 10.05
CA GLU A 131 0.25 -20.07 10.45
C GLU A 131 -0.38 -21.30 11.13
N ALA A 132 -1.39 -21.06 11.98
CA ALA A 132 -2.12 -22.11 12.67
C ALA A 132 -3.13 -22.85 11.78
N GLY A 133 -3.30 -22.43 10.51
CA GLY A 133 -4.28 -22.99 9.58
C GLY A 133 -5.74 -22.75 9.98
N ILE A 134 -5.99 -21.69 10.77
CA ILE A 134 -7.34 -21.26 11.17
C ILE A 134 -8.01 -20.51 10.02
N ILE A 135 -7.23 -19.77 9.24
CA ILE A 135 -7.64 -19.04 8.04
C ILE A 135 -6.68 -19.35 6.88
N ASP A 136 -7.12 -19.09 5.64
CA ASP A 136 -6.37 -19.46 4.44
C ASP A 136 -5.25 -18.47 4.11
N GLY A 137 -5.29 -17.26 4.67
CA GLY A 137 -4.30 -16.20 4.46
C GLY A 137 -4.58 -15.32 3.24
N ASN A 138 -5.67 -15.58 2.51
CA ASN A 138 -6.09 -14.80 1.34
C ASN A 138 -7.25 -13.84 1.62
N GLU A 139 -7.77 -13.82 2.84
CA GLU A 139 -8.92 -13.03 3.22
C GLU A 139 -8.64 -11.53 3.12
N LEU A 140 -7.48 -11.06 3.62
CA LEU A 140 -7.10 -9.65 3.53
C LEU A 140 -6.86 -9.19 2.08
N PRO A 141 -6.02 -9.88 1.25
CA PRO A 141 -5.86 -9.52 -0.15
C PRO A 141 -7.18 -9.45 -0.92
N ARG A 142 -8.04 -10.48 -0.76
CA ARG A 142 -9.36 -10.52 -1.41
C ARG A 142 -10.28 -9.40 -0.93
N PHE A 143 -10.27 -9.10 0.37
CA PHE A 143 -11.08 -8.02 0.92
C PHE A 143 -10.70 -6.65 0.32
N VAL A 144 -9.39 -6.42 0.11
CA VAL A 144 -8.90 -5.22 -0.57
C VAL A 144 -9.32 -5.20 -2.04
N GLU A 145 -9.17 -6.31 -2.77
CA GLU A 145 -9.60 -6.40 -4.17
C GLU A 145 -11.10 -6.07 -4.31
N GLU A 146 -11.95 -6.67 -3.48
CA GLU A 146 -13.38 -6.41 -3.47
C GLU A 146 -13.74 -4.95 -3.17
N ALA A 147 -12.91 -4.24 -2.39
CA ALA A 147 -13.08 -2.82 -2.10
C ALA A 147 -12.91 -1.97 -3.36
N PHE A 148 -11.83 -2.25 -4.11
CA PHE A 148 -11.50 -1.52 -5.33
C PHE A 148 -12.43 -1.88 -6.47
N ASP A 149 -12.85 -3.15 -6.58
CA ASP A 149 -13.83 -3.60 -7.58
C ASP A 149 -15.21 -2.94 -7.41
N ALA A 150 -15.56 -2.56 -6.18
CA ALA A 150 -16.80 -1.84 -5.89
C ALA A 150 -16.75 -0.36 -6.28
N MET A 151 -15.58 0.19 -6.62
CA MET A 151 -15.43 1.61 -6.96
C MET A 151 -15.95 1.93 -8.36
N PRO A 152 -16.56 3.10 -8.58
CA PRO A 152 -17.09 3.48 -9.89
C PRO A 152 -15.97 3.86 -10.87
N GLY A 153 -15.55 2.91 -11.72
CA GLY A 153 -14.57 3.11 -12.81
C GLY A 153 -15.16 3.69 -14.10
N THR A 154 -15.86 4.82 -14.04
CA THR A 154 -16.66 5.34 -15.18
C THR A 154 -15.84 5.93 -16.33
N THR A 155 -14.53 6.15 -16.14
CA THR A 155 -13.62 6.67 -17.18
C THR A 155 -12.36 5.79 -17.29
N ALA A 156 -11.63 5.90 -18.40
CA ALA A 156 -10.36 5.19 -18.58
C ALA A 156 -9.31 5.59 -17.52
N LEU A 157 -9.23 6.89 -17.20
CA LEU A 157 -8.37 7.40 -16.13
C LEU A 157 -8.77 6.84 -14.77
N ALA A 158 -10.07 6.84 -14.44
CA ALA A 158 -10.55 6.32 -13.16
C ALA A 158 -10.25 4.82 -12.99
N ARG A 159 -10.41 4.01 -14.04
CA ARG A 159 -10.09 2.57 -13.99
C ARG A 159 -8.60 2.32 -13.75
N SER A 160 -7.74 2.94 -14.54
CA SER A 160 -6.28 2.80 -14.38
C SER A 160 -5.80 3.36 -13.03
N LEU A 161 -6.43 4.41 -12.51
CA LEU A 161 -6.17 4.93 -11.16
C LEU A 161 -6.59 3.93 -10.06
N ILE A 162 -7.76 3.31 -10.19
CA ILE A 162 -8.24 2.25 -9.27
C ILE A 162 -7.30 1.04 -9.31
N GLU A 163 -6.91 0.60 -10.50
CA GLU A 163 -5.98 -0.52 -10.69
C GLU A 163 -4.60 -0.23 -10.07
N ALA A 164 -4.05 0.97 -10.30
CA ALA A 164 -2.79 1.40 -9.71
C ALA A 164 -2.88 1.52 -8.18
N ALA A 165 -3.97 2.08 -7.66
CA ALA A 165 -4.22 2.18 -6.21
C ALA A 165 -4.34 0.79 -5.55
N ASN A 166 -5.12 -0.13 -6.14
CA ASN A 166 -5.22 -1.51 -5.70
C ASN A 166 -3.83 -2.16 -5.69
N ARG A 167 -3.07 -2.02 -6.78
CA ARG A 167 -1.73 -2.61 -6.87
C ARG A 167 -0.78 -2.08 -5.82
N MET A 168 -0.82 -0.78 -5.49
CA MET A 168 -0.01 -0.21 -4.41
C MET A 168 -0.35 -0.82 -3.04
N VAL A 169 -1.64 -0.92 -2.71
CA VAL A 169 -2.08 -1.54 -1.45
C VAL A 169 -1.72 -3.03 -1.40
N GLN A 170 -1.78 -3.75 -2.53
CA GLN A 170 -1.34 -5.14 -2.59
C GLN A 170 0.17 -5.26 -2.36
N ILE A 171 1.00 -4.34 -2.88
CA ILE A 171 2.44 -4.33 -2.59
C ILE A 171 2.70 -4.14 -1.10
N ASP A 172 1.93 -3.26 -0.45
CA ASP A 172 1.99 -3.04 1.00
C ASP A 172 1.58 -4.28 1.79
N LEU A 173 0.47 -4.91 1.43
CA LEU A 173 0.03 -6.17 2.03
C LEU A 173 1.06 -7.29 1.84
N GLU A 174 1.64 -7.42 0.66
CA GLU A 174 2.69 -8.41 0.41
C GLU A 174 3.91 -8.18 1.30
N HIS A 175 4.35 -6.93 1.48
CA HIS A 175 5.46 -6.59 2.37
C HIS A 175 5.12 -6.95 3.82
N VAL A 176 3.96 -6.50 4.30
CA VAL A 176 3.51 -6.78 5.67
C VAL A 176 3.36 -8.29 5.91
N LEU A 177 2.73 -9.03 5.00
CA LEU A 177 2.41 -10.45 5.22
C LEU A 177 3.61 -11.40 5.04
N VAL A 178 4.66 -11.01 4.32
CA VAL A 178 5.80 -11.90 3.99
C VAL A 178 7.02 -11.69 4.90
N GLU A 179 7.24 -10.50 5.47
CA GLU A 179 8.51 -10.18 6.15
C GLU A 179 8.82 -10.96 7.44
N GLU A 180 7.91 -11.75 8.00
CA GLU A 180 8.20 -12.58 9.18
C GLU A 180 8.94 -13.89 8.90
N ARG A 181 9.23 -14.26 7.63
CA ARG A 181 9.92 -15.53 7.34
C ARG A 181 11.44 -15.55 7.60
N HIS A 182 12.04 -14.47 8.10
CA HIS A 182 13.50 -14.38 8.30
C HIS A 182 13.94 -13.94 9.71
N GLY A 183 13.10 -14.19 10.72
CA GLY A 183 13.42 -13.96 12.13
C GLY A 183 13.47 -15.23 12.98
N GLU A 184 14.23 -16.24 12.57
CA GLU A 184 14.70 -17.34 13.44
C GLU A 184 16.22 -17.47 13.39
#